data_AF-A0A2C9JNZ4-F1
#
_entry.id   AF-A0A2C9JNZ4-F1
#
_cell.length_a   1.000
_cell.length_b   1.000
_cell.length_c   1.000
_cell.angle_alpha   90.00
_cell.angle_beta   90.00
_cell.angle_gamma   90.00
#
_symmetry.space_group_name_H-M   'P 1'
#
loop_
_entity.id
_entity.type
_entity.pdbx_description
1 polymer ?
#
loop_
_entity_poly.entity_id
_entity_poly.type
_entity_poly.pdbx_seq_one_letter_code
_entity_poly.pdbx_strand_id
1 'polypeptide(L)'
;MEQDDSRFDEVFRSLQWKGWYQVTRCSVLLLFSVILAFNQLSVIFIGNVPGYHCRELQSLNVTVNNVTLDVLSNASHRSYNVTYNQCSIDVRNATDVILSTDCKGYDYDEDVSKSFVSEWDLVCEKEVMSDNVQLFYMLGEIFASLFLCQLSDNYGRKPTLVWFSALALVTSILCAFPPNLIFLIVFKFLTGNACQSAYTLLTEMMPTDYRALPETIKAFFYMTAMLITCLIAFLIQDWHWVQMTLALLSAYVVILHWFSDESIIWLCATKKYTQAEEIIRKIARINKVDPHEALEALKKMIVSRESQDKDTIVLNGTLSADEESSERERLIADDTIHWMDFVKNKNLLNLVLISSVLRFVATVGNQGLVFTSSSLTDNFYLGYSLGTLVEYPATLLFYLVVN
;
A
#
# COMPACT_ATOMS: atom_id res chain seq x y z
N MET A 1 1.40 18.83 23.52
CA MET A 1 1.34 18.70 22.04
C MET A 1 1.53 20.05 21.37
N GLU A 2 0.58 20.99 21.45
CA GLU A 2 0.69 22.29 20.75
C GLU A 2 1.96 23.10 21.10
N GLN A 3 2.40 23.04 22.36
CA GLN A 3 3.62 23.70 22.82
C GLN A 3 4.92 22.97 22.42
N ASP A 4 4.87 21.68 22.09
CA ASP A 4 6.03 20.92 21.60
C ASP A 4 6.16 21.03 20.07
N ASP A 5 5.04 21.03 19.34
CA ASP A 5 5.02 21.24 17.89
C ASP A 5 5.62 22.61 17.52
N SER A 6 5.26 23.67 18.25
CA SER A 6 5.81 25.02 17.99
C SER A 6 7.33 25.11 18.20
N ARG A 7 7.89 24.23 19.04
CA ARG A 7 9.33 24.22 19.35
C ARG A 7 10.09 23.40 18.32
N PHE A 8 9.55 22.28 17.86
CA PHE A 8 10.15 21.54 16.73
C PHE A 8 10.17 22.39 15.47
N ASP A 9 9.15 23.22 15.28
CA ASP A 9 9.13 24.20 14.19
C ASP A 9 10.30 25.22 14.29
N GLU A 10 10.69 25.65 15.49
CA GLU A 10 11.88 26.51 15.71
C GLU A 10 13.19 25.83 15.28
N VAL A 11 13.35 24.54 15.60
CA VAL A 11 14.49 23.72 15.17
C VAL A 11 14.54 23.60 13.65
N PHE A 12 13.42 23.27 12.99
CA PHE A 12 13.40 23.14 11.53
C PHE A 12 13.59 24.47 10.81
N ARG A 13 13.04 25.56 11.35
CA ARG A 13 13.18 26.90 10.77
C ARG A 13 14.63 27.41 10.89
N SER A 14 15.29 27.24 12.03
CA SER A 14 16.71 27.59 12.21
C SER A 14 17.64 26.78 11.28
N LEU A 15 17.29 25.52 11.00
CA LEU A 15 18.02 24.67 10.05
C LEU A 15 17.73 24.96 8.57
N GLN A 16 16.95 26.01 8.25
CA GLN A 16 16.43 26.29 6.91
C GLN A 16 15.68 25.07 6.36
N TRP A 17 14.44 24.86 6.78
CA TRP A 17 13.65 23.68 6.39
C TRP A 17 13.47 23.48 4.87
N LYS A 18 13.65 24.53 4.04
CA LYS A 18 13.69 24.45 2.56
C LYS A 18 15.07 24.11 2.00
N GLY A 19 16.03 23.80 2.87
CA GLY A 19 17.41 23.52 2.52
C GLY A 19 17.56 22.24 1.70
N TRP A 20 18.76 22.07 1.15
CA TRP A 20 19.05 20.97 0.23
C TRP A 20 18.90 19.59 0.90
N TYR A 21 19.18 19.49 2.19
CA TYR A 21 18.93 18.26 2.94
C TYR A 21 17.44 17.86 2.88
N GLN A 22 16.54 18.74 3.32
CA GLN A 22 15.12 18.42 3.37
C GLN A 22 14.57 18.14 1.98
N VAL A 23 14.92 18.97 0.97
CA VAL A 23 14.47 18.75 -0.42
C VAL A 23 14.89 17.38 -0.92
N THR A 24 16.17 17.01 -0.81
CA THR A 24 16.66 15.71 -1.30
C THR A 24 16.01 14.52 -0.59
N ARG A 25 15.85 14.60 0.73
CA ARG A 25 15.24 13.54 1.55
C ARG A 25 13.75 13.40 1.28
N CYS A 26 13.04 14.51 1.15
CA CYS A 26 11.62 14.52 0.82
C CYS A 26 11.39 13.98 -0.58
N SER A 27 12.21 14.35 -1.57
CA SER A 27 12.14 13.76 -2.92
C SER A 27 12.36 12.25 -2.90
N VAL A 28 13.31 11.76 -2.10
CA VAL A 28 13.56 10.31 -1.97
C VAL A 28 12.35 9.56 -1.38
N LEU A 29 11.72 10.12 -0.33
CA LEU A 29 10.55 9.52 0.32
C LEU A 29 9.27 9.62 -0.54
N LEU A 30 9.10 10.72 -1.26
CA LEU A 30 8.00 10.89 -2.22
C LEU A 30 8.13 9.90 -3.38
N LEU A 31 9.35 9.72 -3.92
CA LEU A 31 9.59 8.73 -4.97
C LEU A 31 9.35 7.29 -4.48
N PHE A 32 9.64 6.99 -3.21
CA PHE A 32 9.27 5.69 -2.65
C PHE A 32 7.76 5.44 -2.62
N SER A 33 6.95 6.48 -2.39
CA SER A 33 5.49 6.36 -2.45
C SER A 33 4.99 5.88 -3.83
N VAL A 34 5.68 6.28 -4.92
CA VAL A 34 5.40 5.81 -6.30
C VAL A 34 5.62 4.30 -6.41
N ILE A 35 6.65 3.79 -5.74
CA ILE A 35 7.07 2.38 -5.81
C ILE A 35 6.11 1.48 -5.04
N LEU A 36 5.59 1.95 -3.92
CA LEU A 36 4.49 1.28 -3.23
C LEU A 36 3.25 1.21 -4.13
N ALA A 37 2.92 2.29 -4.83
CA ALA A 37 1.80 2.33 -5.75
C ALA A 37 1.93 1.29 -6.88
N PHE A 38 3.14 1.10 -7.45
CA PHE A 38 3.38 0.06 -8.46
C PHE A 38 2.98 -1.34 -8.00
N ASN A 39 3.33 -1.71 -6.76
CA ASN A 39 2.97 -3.02 -6.22
C ASN A 39 1.47 -3.14 -5.94
N GLN A 40 0.85 -2.08 -5.43
CA GLN A 40 -0.59 -2.02 -5.19
C GLN A 40 -1.40 -2.19 -6.48
N LEU A 41 -1.01 -1.48 -7.53
CA LEU A 41 -1.74 -1.42 -8.79
C LEU A 41 -1.45 -2.63 -9.69
N SER A 42 -0.38 -3.37 -9.43
CA SER A 42 0.03 -4.53 -10.24
C SER A 42 -1.11 -5.52 -10.48
N VAL A 43 -1.93 -5.79 -9.46
CA VAL A 43 -3.00 -6.80 -9.48
C VAL A 43 -4.07 -6.48 -10.53
N ILE A 44 -4.37 -5.20 -10.76
CA ILE A 44 -5.34 -4.74 -11.77
C ILE A 44 -4.92 -5.21 -13.16
N PHE A 45 -3.63 -5.15 -13.46
CA PHE A 45 -3.11 -5.47 -14.79
C PHE A 45 -2.87 -6.96 -14.97
N ILE A 46 -2.24 -7.62 -13.99
CA ILE A 46 -1.94 -9.06 -14.07
C ILE A 46 -3.19 -9.93 -13.94
N GLY A 47 -4.28 -9.37 -13.40
CA GLY A 47 -5.59 -10.03 -13.25
C GLY A 47 -6.62 -9.62 -14.30
N ASN A 48 -6.22 -8.88 -15.34
CA ASN A 48 -7.14 -8.52 -16.42
C ASN A 48 -7.65 -9.80 -17.10
N VAL A 49 -8.95 -9.91 -17.33
CA VAL A 49 -9.57 -11.11 -17.90
C VAL A 49 -9.55 -10.99 -19.43
N PRO A 50 -8.75 -11.79 -20.17
CA PRO A 50 -8.80 -11.77 -21.62
C PRO A 50 -10.13 -12.35 -22.13
N GLY A 51 -10.47 -12.06 -23.39
CA GLY A 51 -11.61 -12.70 -24.05
C GLY A 51 -11.48 -14.23 -23.99
N TYR A 52 -12.56 -14.92 -23.62
CA TYR A 52 -12.55 -16.36 -23.44
C TYR A 52 -13.85 -17.01 -23.91
N HIS A 53 -13.74 -18.26 -24.32
CA HIS A 53 -14.86 -19.12 -24.66
C HIS A 53 -14.58 -20.55 -24.20
N CYS A 54 -15.63 -21.37 -24.11
CA CYS A 54 -15.48 -22.74 -23.68
C CYS A 54 -14.77 -23.58 -24.75
N ARG A 55 -13.78 -24.37 -24.30
CA ARG A 55 -12.98 -25.22 -25.18
C ARG A 55 -13.87 -26.21 -25.93
N GLU A 56 -13.65 -26.31 -27.23
CA GLU A 56 -14.36 -27.28 -28.06
C GLU A 56 -13.99 -28.72 -27.64
N LEU A 57 -15.00 -29.55 -27.43
CA LEU A 57 -14.83 -30.93 -26.98
C LEU A 57 -14.76 -31.88 -28.17
N GLN A 58 -13.95 -32.95 -28.05
CA GLN A 58 -13.89 -33.99 -29.09
C GLN A 58 -15.03 -35.01 -28.98
N SER A 59 -15.59 -35.20 -27.78
CA SER A 59 -16.72 -36.09 -27.51
C SER A 59 -17.56 -35.52 -26.38
N LEU A 60 -18.89 -35.51 -26.53
CA LEU A 60 -19.82 -35.08 -25.50
C LEU A 60 -20.95 -36.09 -25.39
N ASN A 61 -20.87 -36.94 -24.37
CA ASN A 61 -21.85 -37.97 -24.10
C ASN A 61 -23.05 -37.39 -23.35
N VAL A 62 -24.23 -37.44 -23.98
CA VAL A 62 -25.51 -37.02 -23.41
C VAL A 62 -26.43 -38.22 -23.31
N THR A 63 -26.97 -38.48 -22.13
CA THR A 63 -28.02 -39.49 -21.93
C THR A 63 -29.39 -38.91 -22.23
N VAL A 64 -30.02 -39.36 -23.31
CA VAL A 64 -31.42 -39.04 -23.65
C VAL A 64 -32.20 -40.35 -23.70
N ASN A 65 -33.28 -40.47 -22.93
CA ASN A 65 -34.14 -41.67 -22.89
C ASN A 65 -33.37 -43.00 -22.65
N ASN A 66 -32.46 -43.03 -21.66
CA ASN A 66 -31.59 -44.18 -21.34
C ASN A 66 -30.58 -44.59 -22.42
N VAL A 67 -30.36 -43.76 -23.45
CA VAL A 67 -29.31 -43.95 -24.45
C VAL A 67 -28.24 -42.88 -24.29
N THR A 68 -26.99 -43.28 -24.05
CA THR A 68 -25.81 -42.40 -24.11
C THR A 68 -25.44 -42.17 -25.56
N LEU A 69 -25.54 -40.93 -26.03
CA LEU A 69 -25.17 -40.53 -27.38
C LEU A 69 -23.98 -39.57 -27.31
N ASP A 70 -22.97 -39.79 -28.14
CA ASP A 70 -21.94 -38.78 -28.38
C ASP A 70 -22.46 -37.81 -29.44
N VAL A 71 -22.77 -36.60 -29.00
CA VAL A 71 -23.40 -35.56 -29.83
C VAL A 71 -22.39 -34.94 -30.82
N LEU A 72 -21.08 -35.10 -30.59
CA LEU A 72 -20.03 -34.46 -31.38
C LEU A 72 -19.39 -35.40 -32.41
N SER A 73 -19.21 -36.69 -32.11
CA SER A 73 -18.58 -37.64 -33.04
C SER A 73 -19.55 -38.31 -34.03
N ASN A 74 -20.84 -38.40 -33.68
CA ASN A 74 -21.81 -39.18 -34.46
C ASN A 74 -22.59 -38.29 -35.45
N ALA A 75 -22.04 -38.11 -36.66
CA ALA A 75 -22.59 -37.26 -37.72
C ALA A 75 -24.01 -37.65 -38.22
N SER A 76 -24.58 -38.74 -37.72
CA SER A 76 -25.87 -39.31 -38.13
C SER A 76 -27.08 -38.74 -37.38
N HIS A 77 -26.90 -37.98 -36.29
CA HIS A 77 -27.98 -37.34 -35.52
C HIS A 77 -27.87 -35.80 -35.50
N ARG A 78 -28.07 -35.14 -36.65
CA ARG A 78 -28.14 -33.67 -36.80
C ARG A 78 -29.30 -32.98 -36.05
N SER A 79 -30.07 -33.69 -35.23
CA SER A 79 -31.17 -33.11 -34.44
C SER A 79 -30.68 -32.25 -33.27
N TYR A 80 -29.44 -32.43 -32.84
CA TYR A 80 -28.88 -31.73 -31.69
C TYR A 80 -27.88 -30.66 -32.14
N ASN A 81 -28.10 -29.41 -31.72
CA ASN A 81 -27.19 -28.29 -31.93
C ASN A 81 -26.46 -28.01 -30.62
N VAL A 82 -25.13 -27.98 -30.66
CA VAL A 82 -24.29 -27.67 -29.50
C VAL A 82 -23.86 -26.21 -29.60
N THR A 83 -24.18 -25.42 -28.58
CA THR A 83 -23.79 -24.02 -28.50
C THR A 83 -22.85 -23.84 -27.32
N TYR A 84 -21.66 -23.33 -27.60
CA TYR A 84 -20.64 -22.98 -26.61
C TYR A 84 -20.86 -21.52 -26.21
N ASN A 85 -21.42 -21.31 -25.01
CA ASN A 85 -21.48 -19.99 -24.40
C ASN A 85 -20.16 -19.71 -23.66
N GLN A 86 -20.01 -18.54 -23.04
CA GLN A 86 -18.80 -18.21 -22.24
C GLN A 86 -18.62 -19.10 -21.01
N CYS A 87 -19.72 -19.51 -20.37
CA CYS A 87 -19.68 -20.27 -19.11
C CYS A 87 -20.49 -21.58 -19.12
N SER A 88 -21.16 -21.90 -20.23
CA SER A 88 -21.93 -23.14 -20.35
C SER A 88 -21.85 -23.73 -21.75
N ILE A 89 -21.96 -25.05 -21.81
CA ILE A 89 -22.16 -25.78 -23.06
C ILE A 89 -23.60 -26.26 -23.06
N ASP A 90 -24.40 -25.70 -23.97
CA ASP A 90 -25.81 -26.06 -24.11
C ASP A 90 -25.99 -27.00 -25.30
N VAL A 91 -26.70 -28.11 -25.08
CA VAL A 91 -27.14 -29.03 -26.13
C VAL A 91 -28.63 -28.82 -26.36
N ARG A 92 -28.98 -28.40 -27.57
CA ARG A 92 -30.35 -28.05 -27.95
C ARG A 92 -30.91 -29.03 -28.96
N ASN A 93 -32.19 -29.38 -28.85
CA ASN A 93 -32.95 -30.03 -29.91
C ASN A 93 -34.02 -29.06 -30.39
N ALA A 94 -33.87 -28.56 -31.63
CA ALA A 94 -34.61 -27.40 -32.11
C ALA A 94 -34.47 -26.19 -31.16
N THR A 95 -35.53 -25.84 -30.42
CA THR A 95 -35.54 -24.70 -29.48
C THR A 95 -35.25 -25.09 -28.04
N ASP A 96 -35.35 -26.38 -27.69
CA ASP A 96 -35.33 -26.82 -26.30
C ASP A 96 -33.92 -27.20 -25.86
N VAL A 97 -33.46 -26.65 -24.72
CA VAL A 97 -32.18 -27.02 -24.09
C VAL A 97 -32.39 -28.33 -23.33
N ILE A 98 -31.72 -29.39 -23.78
CA ILE A 98 -31.83 -30.73 -23.19
C ILE A 98 -30.81 -30.92 -22.09
N LEU A 99 -29.61 -30.37 -22.28
CA LEU A 99 -28.52 -30.43 -21.32
C LEU A 99 -27.82 -29.08 -21.34
N SER A 100 -27.57 -28.54 -20.16
CA SER A 100 -26.60 -27.47 -19.95
C SER A 100 -25.57 -28.02 -18.97
N THR A 101 -24.29 -27.93 -19.34
CA THR A 101 -23.17 -28.41 -18.53
C THR A 101 -22.08 -27.34 -18.46
N ASP A 102 -21.33 -27.36 -17.36
CA ASP A 102 -20.17 -26.50 -17.19
C ASP A 102 -19.07 -26.84 -18.18
N CYS A 103 -18.24 -25.85 -18.47
CA CYS A 103 -17.18 -25.97 -19.45
C CYS A 103 -16.02 -26.82 -18.91
N LYS A 104 -15.52 -27.74 -19.74
CA LYS A 104 -14.39 -28.63 -19.41
C LYS A 104 -13.08 -28.03 -19.91
N GLY A 105 -12.83 -26.78 -19.49
CA GLY A 105 -11.70 -25.95 -19.91
C GLY A 105 -12.12 -24.80 -20.83
N TYR A 106 -11.21 -23.85 -20.98
CA TYR A 106 -11.41 -22.61 -21.71
C TYR A 106 -10.31 -22.43 -22.75
N ASP A 107 -10.68 -21.79 -23.85
CA ASP A 107 -9.73 -21.26 -24.83
C ASP A 107 -9.82 -19.73 -24.80
N TYR A 108 -8.67 -19.09 -24.83
CA TYR A 108 -8.51 -17.64 -24.67
C TYR A 108 -8.14 -17.01 -26.01
N ASP A 109 -8.70 -15.83 -26.29
CA ASP A 109 -8.43 -15.07 -27.52
C ASP A 109 -7.00 -14.51 -27.55
N GLU A 110 -6.39 -14.36 -26.37
CA GLU A 110 -5.02 -13.89 -26.18
C GLU A 110 -4.15 -14.96 -25.53
N ASP A 111 -2.83 -14.75 -25.55
CA ASP A 111 -1.87 -15.65 -24.91
C ASP A 111 -2.19 -15.84 -23.43
N VAL A 112 -2.21 -17.11 -23.01
CA VAL A 112 -2.53 -17.54 -21.64
C VAL A 112 -1.62 -16.88 -20.61
N SER A 113 -0.37 -16.54 -20.97
CA SER A 113 0.61 -15.90 -20.08
C SER A 113 0.39 -14.40 -19.88
N LYS A 114 -0.66 -13.81 -20.44
CA LYS A 114 -0.99 -12.39 -20.20
C LYS A 114 -1.69 -12.12 -18.87
N SER A 115 -2.29 -13.14 -18.26
CA SER A 115 -3.01 -13.00 -16.99
C SER A 115 -2.92 -14.26 -16.16
N PHE A 116 -2.83 -14.10 -14.83
CA PHE A 116 -2.92 -15.26 -13.93
C PHE A 116 -4.32 -15.88 -13.97
N VAL A 117 -5.32 -15.11 -14.40
CA VAL A 117 -6.71 -15.59 -14.58
C VAL A 117 -6.78 -16.63 -15.68
N SER A 118 -6.14 -16.36 -16.82
CA SER A 118 -6.12 -17.31 -17.94
C SER A 118 -5.24 -18.52 -17.65
N GLU A 119 -4.17 -18.35 -16.89
CA GLU A 119 -3.27 -19.45 -16.55
C GLU A 119 -3.87 -20.49 -15.60
N TRP A 120 -4.75 -20.06 -14.69
CA TRP A 120 -5.41 -20.96 -13.72
C TRP A 120 -6.91 -21.14 -13.97
N ASP A 121 -7.40 -20.78 -15.16
CA ASP A 121 -8.81 -20.90 -15.57
C ASP A 121 -9.77 -20.30 -14.52
N LEU A 122 -9.49 -19.07 -14.05
CA LEU A 122 -10.24 -18.38 -12.99
C LEU A 122 -11.43 -17.57 -13.54
N VAL A 123 -12.22 -18.18 -14.40
CA VAL A 123 -13.41 -17.58 -15.03
C VAL A 123 -14.68 -18.27 -14.55
N CYS A 124 -15.84 -17.66 -14.81
CA CYS A 124 -17.17 -18.20 -14.45
C CYS A 124 -17.28 -18.48 -12.94
N GLU A 125 -17.48 -19.73 -12.52
CA GLU A 125 -17.62 -20.08 -11.09
C GLU A 125 -16.38 -19.72 -10.25
N LYS A 126 -15.21 -19.63 -10.88
CA LYS A 126 -13.93 -19.34 -10.21
C LYS A 126 -13.52 -17.87 -10.28
N GLU A 127 -14.33 -17.00 -10.87
CA GLU A 127 -14.05 -15.56 -10.99
C GLU A 127 -13.76 -14.91 -9.63
N VAL A 128 -14.55 -15.27 -8.60
CA VAL A 128 -14.37 -14.78 -7.22
C VAL A 128 -12.98 -15.12 -6.66
N MET A 129 -12.34 -16.19 -7.14
CA MET A 129 -10.99 -16.56 -6.70
C MET A 129 -9.92 -15.61 -7.25
N SER A 130 -10.17 -14.98 -8.40
CA SER A 130 -9.29 -13.94 -8.95
C SER A 130 -9.32 -12.68 -8.08
N ASP A 131 -10.53 -12.23 -7.72
CA ASP A 131 -10.74 -11.03 -6.89
C ASP A 131 -10.08 -11.14 -5.51
N ASN A 132 -9.97 -12.36 -4.99
CA ASN A 132 -9.30 -12.62 -3.72
C ASN A 132 -7.85 -12.13 -3.71
N VAL A 133 -7.14 -12.13 -4.84
CA VAL A 133 -5.75 -11.65 -4.89
C VAL A 133 -5.64 -10.18 -4.45
N GLN A 134 -6.54 -9.32 -4.96
CA GLN A 134 -6.58 -7.91 -4.58
C GLN A 134 -7.10 -7.73 -3.16
N LEU A 135 -8.13 -8.48 -2.77
CA LEU A 135 -8.69 -8.43 -1.43
C LEU A 135 -7.64 -8.74 -0.36
N PHE A 136 -6.87 -9.81 -0.53
CA PHE A 136 -5.84 -10.21 0.42
C PHE A 136 -4.66 -9.24 0.44
N TYR A 137 -4.32 -8.61 -0.68
CA TYR A 137 -3.37 -7.49 -0.66
C TYR A 137 -3.86 -6.35 0.25
N MET A 138 -5.12 -5.93 0.11
CA MET A 138 -5.72 -4.87 0.95
C MET A 138 -5.84 -5.27 2.42
N LEU A 139 -6.16 -6.54 2.71
CA LEU A 139 -6.15 -7.07 4.08
C LEU A 139 -4.74 -7.04 4.69
N GLY A 140 -3.72 -7.30 3.87
CA GLY A 140 -2.32 -7.13 4.24
C GLY A 140 -2.01 -5.70 4.66
N GLU A 141 -2.50 -4.71 3.92
CA GLU A 141 -2.32 -3.29 4.21
C GLU A 141 -3.03 -2.86 5.51
N ILE A 142 -4.25 -3.36 5.75
CA ILE A 142 -4.96 -3.14 7.01
C ILE A 142 -4.17 -3.74 8.17
N PHE A 143 -3.74 -5.00 8.04
CA PHE A 143 -2.92 -5.66 9.06
C PHE A 143 -1.62 -4.87 9.31
N ALA A 144 -0.97 -4.42 8.24
CA ALA A 144 0.26 -3.64 8.31
C ALA A 144 0.08 -2.33 9.08
N SER A 145 -0.98 -1.58 8.74
CA SER A 145 -1.27 -0.30 9.38
C SER A 145 -1.58 -0.43 10.88
N LEU A 146 -2.18 -1.55 11.31
CA LEU A 146 -2.51 -1.79 12.72
C LEU A 146 -1.31 -2.25 13.55
N PHE A 147 -0.53 -3.21 13.03
CA PHE A 147 0.52 -3.85 13.82
C PHE A 147 1.91 -3.30 13.53
N LEU A 148 2.21 -3.01 12.26
CA LEU A 148 3.55 -2.59 11.85
C LEU A 148 3.80 -1.10 12.11
N CYS A 149 2.75 -0.28 12.21
CA CYS A 149 2.89 1.09 12.71
C CYS A 149 3.36 1.13 14.17
N GLN A 150 2.87 0.22 15.03
CA GLN A 150 3.37 0.12 16.40
C GLN A 150 4.86 -0.24 16.45
N LEU A 151 5.31 -1.13 15.57
CA LEU A 151 6.72 -1.45 15.43
C LEU A 151 7.55 -0.21 15.04
N SER A 152 7.00 0.68 14.22
CA SER A 152 7.61 1.96 13.87
C SER A 152 7.80 2.87 15.09
N ASP A 153 6.79 2.95 15.95
CA ASP A 153 6.85 3.76 17.18
C ASP A 153 7.88 3.20 18.17
N ASN A 154 8.04 1.89 18.24
CA ASN A 154 8.95 1.25 19.19
C ASN A 154 10.41 1.20 18.69
N TYR A 155 10.62 0.86 17.42
CA TYR A 155 11.96 0.59 16.86
C TYR A 155 12.52 1.75 16.03
N GLY A 156 11.69 2.72 15.63
CA GLY A 156 12.07 3.88 14.83
C GLY A 156 11.46 3.87 13.43
N ARG A 157 11.38 5.04 12.81
CA ARG A 157 10.76 5.21 11.48
C ARG A 157 11.63 4.61 10.39
N LYS A 158 12.93 4.91 10.40
CA LYS A 158 13.88 4.45 9.38
C LYS A 158 14.05 2.93 9.34
N PRO A 159 14.40 2.22 10.43
CA PRO A 159 14.64 0.79 10.36
C PRO A 159 13.38 0.05 9.93
N THR A 160 12.23 0.43 10.49
CA THR A 160 10.93 -0.15 10.17
C THR A 160 10.58 0.02 8.70
N LEU A 161 10.76 1.23 8.16
CA LEU A 161 10.61 1.51 6.73
C LEU A 161 11.48 0.59 5.86
N VAL A 162 12.78 0.49 6.16
CA VAL A 162 13.73 -0.29 5.35
C VAL A 162 13.42 -1.78 5.42
N TRP A 163 13.13 -2.32 6.60
CA TRP A 163 12.82 -3.74 6.79
C TRP A 163 11.57 -4.17 6.04
N PHE A 164 10.48 -3.41 6.16
CA PHE A 164 9.23 -3.71 5.45
C PHE A 164 9.37 -3.51 3.95
N SER A 165 10.09 -2.46 3.51
CA SER A 165 10.38 -2.29 2.09
C SER A 165 11.20 -3.47 1.51
N ALA A 166 12.16 -4.00 2.28
CA ALA A 166 12.94 -5.17 1.87
C ALA A 166 12.08 -6.44 1.83
N LEU A 167 11.18 -6.63 2.81
CA LEU A 167 10.21 -7.71 2.81
C LEU A 167 9.30 -7.62 1.57
N ALA A 168 8.75 -6.43 1.29
CA ALA A 168 7.92 -6.18 0.12
C ALA A 168 8.65 -6.49 -1.19
N LEU A 169 9.93 -6.13 -1.32
CA LEU A 169 10.74 -6.48 -2.49
C LEU A 169 10.84 -7.99 -2.66
N VAL A 170 11.22 -8.72 -1.60
CA VAL A 170 11.37 -10.18 -1.67
C VAL A 170 10.05 -10.86 -2.00
N THR A 171 8.96 -10.48 -1.33
CA THR A 171 7.64 -11.06 -1.57
C THR A 171 7.12 -10.73 -2.97
N SER A 172 7.40 -9.53 -3.48
CA SER A 172 7.00 -9.12 -4.84
C SER A 172 7.73 -9.89 -5.94
N ILE A 173 9.01 -10.21 -5.72
CA ILE A 173 9.80 -11.08 -6.62
C ILE A 173 9.21 -12.49 -6.61
N LEU A 174 8.84 -13.02 -5.44
CA LEU A 174 8.21 -14.34 -5.33
C LEU A 174 6.83 -14.39 -6.00
N CYS A 175 6.06 -13.30 -5.91
CA CYS A 175 4.79 -13.14 -6.63
C CYS A 175 4.96 -13.13 -8.16
N ALA A 176 6.16 -12.91 -8.69
CA ALA A 176 6.39 -12.90 -10.13
C ALA A 176 6.41 -14.31 -10.74
N PHE A 177 6.69 -15.36 -9.95
CA PHE A 177 6.70 -16.76 -10.40
C PHE A 177 6.05 -17.69 -9.35
N PRO A 178 4.77 -17.51 -9.05
CA PRO A 178 4.07 -18.33 -8.07
C PRO A 178 3.77 -19.73 -8.64
N PRO A 179 3.96 -20.82 -7.88
CA PRO A 179 3.63 -22.17 -8.33
C PRO A 179 2.12 -22.46 -8.37
N ASN A 180 1.30 -21.68 -7.66
CA ASN A 180 -0.16 -21.80 -7.64
C ASN A 180 -0.82 -20.52 -7.08
N LEU A 181 -2.14 -20.42 -7.24
CA LEU A 181 -2.93 -19.27 -6.80
C LEU A 181 -2.82 -19.00 -5.29
N ILE A 182 -2.83 -20.04 -4.45
CA ILE A 182 -2.75 -19.87 -2.99
C ILE A 182 -1.42 -19.21 -2.60
N PHE A 183 -0.32 -19.62 -3.22
CA PHE A 183 0.98 -18.99 -3.04
C PHE A 183 0.92 -17.51 -3.42
N LEU A 184 0.35 -17.18 -4.59
CA LEU A 184 0.19 -15.78 -5.00
C LEU A 184 -0.61 -14.96 -3.97
N ILE A 185 -1.74 -15.48 -3.49
CA ILE A 185 -2.59 -14.81 -2.49
C ILE A 185 -1.82 -14.54 -1.19
N VAL A 186 -1.12 -15.55 -0.66
CA VAL A 186 -0.35 -15.41 0.60
C VAL A 186 0.77 -14.39 0.44
N PHE A 187 1.53 -14.46 -0.66
CA PHE A 187 2.63 -13.52 -0.88
C PHE A 187 2.14 -12.11 -1.27
N LYS A 188 0.96 -11.96 -1.88
CA LYS A 188 0.31 -10.65 -2.08
C LYS A 188 -0.17 -10.04 -0.76
N PHE A 189 -0.73 -10.84 0.15
CA PHE A 189 -1.03 -10.39 1.52
C PHE A 189 0.25 -9.88 2.21
N LEU A 190 1.34 -10.64 2.12
CA LEU A 190 2.62 -10.21 2.69
C LEU A 190 3.17 -8.97 2.00
N THR A 191 3.03 -8.82 0.68
CA THR A 191 3.47 -7.64 -0.08
C THR A 191 2.68 -6.39 0.31
N GLY A 192 1.42 -6.55 0.72
CA GLY A 192 0.60 -5.51 1.34
C GLY A 192 1.13 -4.99 2.68
N ASN A 193 2.39 -5.25 3.06
CA ASN A 193 3.02 -4.70 4.26
C ASN A 193 3.33 -3.19 4.13
N ALA A 194 2.34 -2.38 3.82
CA ALA A 194 2.52 -0.93 3.68
C ALA A 194 2.73 -0.30 5.07
N CYS A 195 3.98 -0.12 5.46
CA CYS A 195 4.31 0.66 6.64
C CYS A 195 4.23 2.15 6.29
N GLN A 196 3.33 2.89 6.93
CA GLN A 196 3.17 4.34 6.74
C GLN A 196 4.36 5.17 7.26
N SER A 197 5.42 4.51 7.74
CA SER A 197 6.65 5.14 8.26
C SER A 197 7.30 6.12 7.27
N ALA A 198 7.20 5.88 5.95
CA ALA A 198 7.73 6.83 4.96
C ALA A 198 7.01 8.18 5.01
N TYR A 199 5.68 8.15 5.08
CA TYR A 199 4.88 9.36 5.17
C TYR A 199 5.04 10.04 6.54
N THR A 200 5.09 9.27 7.62
CA THR A 200 5.37 9.80 8.95
C THR A 200 6.73 10.50 8.97
N LEU A 201 7.79 9.86 8.47
CA LEU A 201 9.12 10.46 8.38
C LEU A 201 9.12 11.73 7.53
N LEU A 202 8.39 11.74 6.41
CA LEU A 202 8.23 12.92 5.55
C LEU A 202 7.59 14.09 6.31
N THR A 203 6.54 13.84 7.10
CA THR A 203 5.86 14.88 7.88
C THR A 203 6.64 15.32 9.12
N GLU A 204 7.40 14.42 9.75
CA GLU A 204 8.24 14.70 10.92
C GLU A 204 9.50 15.49 10.55
N MET A 205 9.83 15.62 9.25
CA MET A 205 10.92 16.44 8.73
C MET A 205 10.50 17.87 8.33
N MET A 206 9.21 18.20 8.47
CA MET A 206 8.64 19.48 8.05
C MET A 206 8.00 20.24 9.20
N PRO A 207 8.06 21.59 9.16
CA PRO A 207 7.29 22.40 10.08
C PRO A 207 5.79 22.16 9.92
N THR A 208 5.03 22.33 11.00
CA THR A 208 3.60 22.01 11.08
C THR A 208 2.77 22.67 9.97
N ASP A 209 3.04 23.94 9.68
CA ASP A 209 2.33 24.74 8.66
C ASP A 209 2.42 24.18 7.24
N TYR A 210 3.46 23.38 6.95
CA TYR A 210 3.75 22.88 5.60
C TYR A 210 3.44 21.39 5.42
N ARG A 211 2.92 20.70 6.44
CA ARG A 211 2.65 19.26 6.39
C ARG A 211 1.57 18.85 5.37
N ALA A 212 0.76 19.78 4.87
CA ALA A 212 -0.26 19.51 3.84
C ALA A 212 0.32 19.39 2.41
N LEU A 213 1.44 20.07 2.13
CA LEU A 213 2.04 20.10 0.79
C LEU A 213 2.51 18.71 0.30
N PRO A 214 3.23 17.90 1.10
CA PRO A 214 3.72 16.60 0.64
C PRO A 214 2.60 15.62 0.30
N GLU A 215 1.46 15.69 0.99
CA GLU A 215 0.31 14.84 0.69
C GLU A 215 -0.27 15.15 -0.71
N THR A 216 -0.36 16.43 -1.06
CA THR A 216 -0.79 16.84 -2.40
C THR A 216 0.18 16.36 -3.46
N ILE A 217 1.49 16.56 -3.23
CA ILE A 217 2.53 16.12 -4.17
C ILE A 217 2.49 14.60 -4.34
N LYS A 218 2.33 13.84 -3.23
CA LYS A 218 2.19 12.39 -3.24
C LYS A 218 1.00 11.93 -4.09
N ALA A 219 -0.14 12.63 -4.05
CA ALA A 219 -1.29 12.31 -4.89
C ALA A 219 -0.98 12.40 -6.39
N PHE A 220 -0.29 13.46 -6.84
CA PHE A 220 0.16 13.57 -8.24
C PHE A 220 1.13 12.45 -8.63
N PHE A 221 2.07 12.12 -7.74
CA PHE A 221 3.00 11.01 -7.94
C PHE A 221 2.29 9.65 -8.04
N TYR A 222 1.25 9.43 -7.24
CA TYR A 222 0.42 8.22 -7.29
C TYR A 222 -0.28 8.08 -8.65
N MET A 223 -0.91 9.15 -9.15
CA MET A 223 -1.54 9.16 -10.48
C MET A 223 -0.52 8.93 -11.60
N THR A 224 0.69 9.48 -11.44
CA THR A 224 1.79 9.23 -12.39
C THR A 224 2.20 7.75 -12.36
N ALA A 225 2.25 7.15 -11.17
CA ALA A 225 2.54 5.72 -11.00
C ALA A 225 1.50 4.85 -11.70
N MET A 226 0.22 5.21 -11.63
CA MET A 226 -0.88 4.51 -12.33
C MET A 226 -0.67 4.49 -13.84
N LEU A 227 -0.37 5.64 -14.45
CA LEU A 227 -0.11 5.72 -15.89
C LEU A 227 1.15 4.96 -16.30
N ILE A 228 2.21 5.03 -15.50
CA ILE A 228 3.46 4.28 -15.76
C ILE A 228 3.21 2.77 -15.66
N THR A 229 2.44 2.31 -14.66
CA THR A 229 2.10 0.88 -14.51
C THR A 229 1.30 0.39 -15.71
N CYS A 230 0.31 1.18 -16.15
CA CYS A 230 -0.48 0.91 -17.35
C CYS A 230 0.42 0.77 -18.59
N LEU A 231 1.38 1.68 -18.77
CA LEU A 231 2.34 1.64 -19.87
C LEU A 231 3.23 0.40 -19.81
N ILE A 232 3.76 0.05 -18.63
CA ILE A 232 4.59 -1.16 -18.43
C ILE A 232 3.79 -2.42 -18.79
N ALA A 233 2.55 -2.52 -18.30
CA ALA A 233 1.66 -3.64 -18.58
C ALA A 233 1.33 -3.76 -20.06
N PHE A 234 1.11 -2.63 -20.75
CA PHE A 234 0.85 -2.59 -22.19
C PHE A 234 2.04 -3.08 -23.04
N LEU A 235 3.26 -2.76 -22.61
CA LEU A 235 4.49 -3.08 -23.36
C LEU A 235 4.97 -4.53 -23.16
N ILE A 236 4.88 -5.06 -21.93
CA ILE A 236 5.42 -6.39 -21.60
C ILE A 236 4.39 -7.49 -21.89
N GLN A 237 3.11 -7.22 -21.63
CA GLN A 237 1.95 -8.11 -21.81
C GLN A 237 1.97 -9.41 -20.99
N ASP A 238 3.11 -10.07 -20.82
CA ASP A 238 3.25 -11.25 -19.95
C ASP A 238 3.24 -10.86 -18.47
N TRP A 239 2.33 -11.45 -17.71
CA TRP A 239 2.05 -11.01 -16.35
C TRP A 239 3.20 -11.32 -15.37
N HIS A 240 3.97 -12.38 -15.61
CA HIS A 240 5.13 -12.73 -14.77
C HIS A 240 6.21 -11.65 -14.91
N TRP A 241 6.48 -11.22 -16.15
CA TRP A 241 7.48 -10.19 -16.43
C TRP A 241 7.02 -8.80 -16.01
N VAL A 242 5.71 -8.50 -16.10
CA VAL A 242 5.13 -7.27 -15.51
C VAL A 242 5.38 -7.26 -14.01
N GLN A 243 4.98 -8.32 -13.29
CA GLN A 243 5.16 -8.41 -11.85
C GLN A 243 6.64 -8.36 -11.45
N MET A 244 7.54 -9.03 -12.20
CA MET A 244 8.99 -8.96 -11.96
C MET A 244 9.53 -7.53 -12.16
N THR A 245 9.12 -6.85 -13.23
CA THR A 245 9.57 -5.48 -13.51
C THR A 245 9.14 -4.53 -12.39
N LEU A 246 7.89 -4.61 -11.95
CA LEU A 246 7.38 -3.80 -10.83
C LEU A 246 8.07 -4.17 -9.50
N ALA A 247 8.36 -5.45 -9.27
CA ALA A 247 9.12 -5.89 -8.11
C ALA A 247 10.55 -5.32 -8.12
N LEU A 248 11.24 -5.31 -9.27
CA LEU A 248 12.58 -4.75 -9.38
C LEU A 248 12.64 -3.24 -9.11
N LEU A 249 11.57 -2.49 -9.42
CA LEU A 249 11.47 -1.08 -9.02
C LEU A 249 11.51 -0.93 -7.48
N SER A 250 11.11 -1.96 -6.74
CA SER A 250 11.19 -1.98 -5.28
C SER A 250 12.61 -2.14 -4.74
N ALA A 251 13.60 -2.45 -5.59
CA ALA A 251 15.03 -2.42 -5.23
C ALA A 251 15.51 -1.02 -4.82
N TYR A 252 14.70 0.02 -5.05
CA TYR A 252 14.88 1.36 -4.51
C TYR A 252 15.01 1.41 -2.97
N VAL A 253 14.62 0.35 -2.26
CA VAL A 253 14.92 0.20 -0.83
C VAL A 253 16.40 0.41 -0.50
N VAL A 254 17.31 0.07 -1.42
CA VAL A 254 18.75 0.34 -1.24
C VAL A 254 19.01 1.84 -1.13
N ILE A 255 18.40 2.65 -2.01
CA ILE A 255 18.52 4.10 -1.96
C ILE A 255 17.90 4.65 -0.67
N LEU A 256 16.74 4.13 -0.26
CA LEU A 256 16.12 4.52 1.01
C LEU A 256 17.00 4.26 2.23
N HIS A 257 17.69 3.13 2.27
CA HIS A 257 18.57 2.81 3.39
C HIS A 257 19.67 3.87 3.59
N TRP A 258 20.29 4.32 2.49
CA TRP A 258 21.39 5.28 2.51
C TRP A 258 20.93 6.74 2.64
N PHE A 259 19.80 7.07 2.02
CA PHE A 259 19.31 8.44 1.98
C PHE A 259 18.35 8.74 3.14
N SER A 260 17.58 7.81 3.67
CA SER A 260 16.72 8.13 4.82
C SER A 260 17.54 8.30 6.09
N ASP A 261 17.17 9.28 6.91
CA ASP A 261 17.71 9.51 8.24
C ASP A 261 16.58 9.28 9.26
N GLU A 262 16.90 9.02 10.52
CA GLU A 262 15.86 8.80 11.54
C GLU A 262 15.16 10.12 11.91
N SER A 263 13.91 10.03 12.36
CA SER A 263 13.16 11.22 12.78
C SER A 263 13.76 11.84 14.05
N ILE A 264 14.04 13.14 14.01
CA ILE A 264 14.45 13.93 15.18
C ILE A 264 13.37 13.90 16.27
N ILE A 265 12.08 13.98 15.89
CA ILE A 265 10.95 13.99 16.82
C ILE A 265 10.90 12.66 17.60
N TRP A 266 10.88 11.54 16.89
CA TRP A 266 11.00 10.20 17.47
C TRP A 266 12.24 10.01 18.36
N LEU A 267 13.42 10.49 17.95
CA LEU A 267 14.63 10.41 18.78
C LEU A 267 14.49 11.18 20.10
N CYS A 268 13.88 12.37 20.05
CA CYS A 268 13.58 13.14 21.25
C CYS A 268 12.52 12.46 22.12
N ALA A 269 11.51 11.83 21.52
CA ALA A 269 10.48 11.08 22.21
C ALA A 269 11.05 9.85 22.94
N THR A 270 12.02 9.17 22.34
CA THR A 270 12.69 7.98 22.90
C THR A 270 13.94 8.31 23.73
N LYS A 271 14.13 9.59 24.11
CA LYS A 271 15.24 10.08 24.94
C LYS A 271 16.65 9.83 24.34
N LYS A 272 16.76 9.63 23.02
CA LYS A 272 18.02 9.43 22.26
C LYS A 272 18.62 10.75 21.76
N TYR A 273 18.88 11.66 22.68
CA TYR A 273 19.27 13.05 22.34
C TYR A 273 20.60 13.17 21.61
N THR A 274 21.58 12.31 21.89
CA THR A 274 22.88 12.32 21.19
C THR A 274 22.74 12.08 19.69
N GLN A 275 21.89 11.11 19.31
CA GLN A 275 21.59 10.82 17.91
C GLN A 275 20.83 11.98 17.25
N ALA A 276 19.91 12.62 17.98
CA ALA A 276 19.20 13.80 17.49
C ALA A 276 20.17 14.96 17.19
N GLU A 277 21.14 15.23 18.08
CA GLU A 277 22.17 16.24 17.86
C GLU A 277 23.05 15.92 16.63
N GLU A 278 23.44 14.65 16.43
CA GLU A 278 24.21 14.23 15.27
C GLU A 278 23.47 14.51 13.96
N ILE A 279 22.17 14.20 13.91
CA ILE A 279 21.33 14.50 12.74
C ILE A 279 21.22 16.01 12.53
N ILE A 280 20.96 16.80 13.57
CA ILE A 280 20.91 18.27 13.47
C ILE A 280 22.23 18.83 12.91
N ARG A 281 23.39 18.36 13.40
CA ARG A 281 24.71 18.78 12.89
C ARG A 281 24.92 18.36 11.44
N LYS A 282 24.42 17.17 11.05
CA LYS A 282 24.45 16.71 9.65
C LYS A 282 23.61 17.63 8.75
N ILE A 283 22.39 17.97 9.17
CA ILE A 283 21.50 18.89 8.43
C ILE A 283 22.18 20.26 8.29
N ALA A 284 22.69 20.80 9.39
CA ALA A 284 23.35 22.10 9.41
C ALA A 284 24.56 22.15 8.45
N ARG A 285 25.38 21.08 8.44
CA ARG A 285 26.52 20.95 7.51
C ARG A 285 26.08 20.95 6.05
N ILE A 286 25.02 20.20 5.71
CA ILE A 286 24.53 20.07 4.33
C ILE A 286 23.87 21.37 3.86
N ASN A 287 23.08 22.01 4.73
CA ASN A 287 22.41 23.27 4.46
C ASN A 287 23.35 24.49 4.59
N LYS A 288 24.60 24.28 5.03
CA LYS A 288 25.62 25.33 5.26
C LYS A 288 25.15 26.42 6.23
N VAL A 289 24.48 26.00 7.31
CA VAL A 289 24.00 26.87 8.39
C VAL A 289 24.69 26.52 9.71
N ASP A 290 24.73 27.48 10.64
CA ASP A 290 25.29 27.24 11.98
C ASP A 290 24.33 26.38 12.81
N PRO A 291 24.76 25.23 13.37
CA PRO A 291 23.91 24.39 14.20
C PRO A 291 23.59 25.00 15.57
N HIS A 292 24.23 26.09 16.01
CA HIS A 292 24.11 26.60 17.39
C HIS A 292 22.66 26.86 17.80
N GLU A 293 21.91 27.63 17.00
CA GLU A 293 20.52 27.99 17.30
C GLU A 293 19.60 26.76 17.37
N ALA A 294 19.75 25.81 16.44
CA ALA A 294 19.00 24.57 16.41
C ALA A 294 19.32 23.67 17.63
N LEU A 295 20.60 23.60 18.03
CA LEU A 295 21.02 22.83 19.20
C LEU A 295 20.56 23.48 20.51
N GLU A 296 20.53 24.81 20.60
CA GLU A 296 19.98 25.51 21.76
C GLU A 296 18.48 25.29 21.89
N ALA A 297 17.73 25.36 20.78
CA ALA A 297 16.32 25.06 20.75
C ALA A 297 16.05 23.61 21.22
N LEU A 298 16.83 22.64 20.73
CA LEU A 298 16.78 21.25 21.21
C LEU A 298 17.08 21.15 22.72
N LYS A 299 18.14 21.79 23.22
CA LYS A 299 18.49 21.75 24.65
C LYS A 299 17.39 22.33 25.53
N LYS A 300 16.77 23.43 25.11
CA LYS A 300 15.60 24.00 25.81
C LYS A 300 14.49 22.95 25.92
N MET A 301 14.24 22.15 24.88
CA MET A 301 13.23 21.08 24.91
C MET A 301 13.56 20.00 25.92
N ILE A 302 14.81 19.55 25.94
CA ILE A 302 15.28 18.52 26.87
C ILE A 302 15.06 19.00 28.31
N VAL A 303 15.53 20.22 28.64
CA VAL A 303 15.42 20.79 29.99
C VAL A 303 13.96 20.91 30.43
N SER A 304 13.07 21.42 29.57
CA SER A 304 11.65 21.55 29.92
C SER A 304 10.95 20.21 30.15
N ARG A 305 11.37 19.16 29.44
CA ARG A 305 10.79 17.83 29.59
C ARG A 305 11.30 17.16 30.86
N GLU A 306 12.58 17.31 31.16
CA GLU A 306 13.16 16.85 32.43
C GLU A 306 12.57 17.57 33.65
N SER A 307 12.23 18.87 33.55
CA SER A 307 11.55 19.57 34.64
C SER A 307 10.13 19.03 34.88
N GLN A 308 9.39 18.71 33.82
CA GLN A 308 8.05 18.11 33.94
C GLN A 308 8.09 16.70 34.56
N ASP A 309 9.05 15.86 34.14
CA ASP A 309 9.26 14.54 34.75
C ASP A 309 9.58 14.68 36.25
N LYS A 310 10.42 15.65 36.63
CA LYS A 310 10.76 15.91 38.04
C LYS A 310 9.57 16.42 38.85
N ASP A 311 8.79 17.36 38.32
CA ASP A 311 7.60 17.88 39.01
C ASP A 311 6.58 16.76 39.26
N THR A 312 6.46 15.82 38.30
CA THR A 312 5.60 14.63 38.44
C THR A 312 6.10 13.67 39.52
N ILE A 313 7.41 13.44 39.60
CA ILE A 313 8.03 12.62 40.66
C ILE A 313 7.85 13.28 42.03
N VAL A 314 8.09 14.58 42.13
CA VAL A 314 7.94 15.34 43.39
C VAL A 314 6.49 15.38 43.86
N LEU A 315 5.52 15.43 42.95
CA LEU A 315 4.09 15.37 43.30
C LEU A 315 3.69 14.02 43.92
N ASN A 316 4.36 12.92 43.51
CA ASN A 316 4.10 11.58 44.02
C ASN A 316 4.80 11.27 45.36
N GLY A 317 5.68 12.17 45.84
CA GLY A 317 6.25 12.14 47.19
C GLY A 317 7.74 12.50 47.24
N THR A 318 8.21 13.00 48.39
CA THR A 318 9.64 13.23 48.67
C THR A 318 10.36 11.89 48.84
N LEU A 319 10.80 11.30 47.73
CA LEU A 319 11.50 10.02 47.67
C LEU A 319 12.99 10.21 47.99
N SER A 320 13.60 9.19 48.61
CA SER A 320 15.06 9.14 48.81
C SER A 320 15.79 8.89 47.48
N ALA A 321 17.09 9.21 47.38
CA ALA A 321 17.83 9.15 46.11
C ALA A 321 17.84 7.75 45.44
N ASP A 322 17.79 6.68 46.24
CA ASP A 322 17.69 5.30 45.73
C ASP A 322 16.27 5.00 45.22
N GLU A 323 15.24 5.50 45.90
CA GLU A 323 13.85 5.38 45.46
C GLU A 323 13.56 6.22 44.21
N GLU A 324 14.16 7.42 44.08
CA GLU A 324 14.11 8.24 42.86
C GLU A 324 14.63 7.48 41.63
N SER A 325 15.71 6.70 41.79
CA SER A 325 16.27 5.92 40.68
C SER A 325 15.32 4.79 40.23
N SER A 326 14.67 4.12 41.19
CA SER A 326 13.75 3.02 40.94
C SER A 326 12.37 3.51 40.46
N GLU A 327 11.89 4.65 40.97
CA GLU A 327 10.68 5.34 40.51
C GLU A 327 10.89 5.86 39.08
N ARG A 328 12.07 6.39 38.76
CA ARG A 328 12.45 6.82 37.41
C ARG A 328 12.52 5.64 36.43
N GLU A 329 13.03 4.48 36.84
CA GLU A 329 12.97 3.26 36.03
C GLU A 329 11.53 2.77 35.83
N ARG A 330 10.68 2.84 36.86
CA ARG A 330 9.24 2.52 36.74
C ARG A 330 8.50 3.51 35.85
N LEU A 331 8.76 4.81 35.96
CA LEU A 331 8.20 5.83 35.08
C LEU A 331 8.66 5.63 33.64
N ILE A 332 9.92 5.28 33.39
CA ILE A 332 10.39 4.92 32.04
C ILE A 332 9.68 3.67 31.50
N ALA A 333 9.35 2.71 32.37
CA ALA A 333 8.59 1.52 32.03
C ALA A 333 7.06 1.74 31.92
N ASP A 334 6.51 2.79 32.56
CA ASP A 334 5.10 3.18 32.52
C ASP A 334 4.83 4.17 31.37
N ASP A 335 5.82 4.97 30.99
CA ASP A 335 5.83 5.89 29.84
C ASP A 335 5.98 5.15 28.49
N THR A 336 6.11 3.81 28.52
CA THR A 336 5.77 2.99 27.34
C THR A 336 4.26 2.98 27.18
N ILE A 337 3.75 4.03 26.53
CA ILE A 337 2.34 4.19 26.17
C ILE A 337 1.82 2.87 25.57
N HIS A 338 1.00 2.15 26.33
CA HIS A 338 0.39 0.93 25.82
C HIS A 338 -0.68 1.36 24.83
N TRP A 339 -0.77 0.72 23.66
CA TRP A 339 -1.78 1.05 22.64
C TRP A 339 -3.22 1.04 23.20
N MET A 340 -3.45 0.30 24.28
CA MET A 340 -4.72 0.21 25.00
C MET A 340 -5.08 1.50 25.76
N ASP A 341 -4.10 2.32 26.13
CA ASP A 341 -4.33 3.61 26.80
C ASP A 341 -4.93 4.65 25.84
N PHE A 342 -4.64 4.50 24.54
CA PHE A 342 -5.26 5.30 23.49
C PHE A 342 -6.79 5.08 23.42
N VAL A 343 -7.23 3.84 23.63
CA VAL A 343 -8.64 3.45 23.66
C VAL A 343 -9.37 4.05 24.87
N LYS A 344 -8.64 4.37 25.95
CA LYS A 344 -9.24 4.98 27.15
C LYS A 344 -9.64 6.45 26.92
N ASN A 345 -8.95 7.18 26.04
CA ASN A 345 -9.31 8.57 25.73
C ASN A 345 -10.44 8.62 24.68
N LYS A 346 -11.67 8.81 25.14
CA LYS A 346 -12.87 8.81 24.28
C LYS A 346 -12.83 9.85 23.15
N ASN A 347 -12.27 11.03 23.39
CA ASN A 347 -12.20 12.09 22.36
C ASN A 347 -11.23 11.70 21.24
N LEU A 348 -10.07 11.19 21.64
CA LEU A 348 -9.03 10.76 20.70
C LEU A 348 -9.47 9.51 19.93
N LEU A 349 -10.11 8.56 20.61
CA LEU A 349 -10.71 7.39 19.98
C LEU A 349 -11.80 7.78 18.98
N ASN A 350 -12.71 8.70 19.33
CA ASN A 350 -13.75 9.19 18.41
C ASN A 350 -13.13 9.86 17.18
N LEU A 351 -12.10 10.68 17.35
CA LEU A 351 -11.41 11.33 16.23
C LEU A 351 -10.75 10.30 15.31
N VAL A 352 -10.07 9.31 15.86
CA VAL A 352 -9.43 8.24 15.09
C VAL A 352 -10.47 7.38 14.37
N LEU A 353 -11.57 7.02 15.02
CA LEU A 353 -12.65 6.26 14.38
C LEU A 353 -13.28 7.04 13.22
N ILE A 354 -13.63 8.32 13.43
CA ILE A 354 -14.19 9.16 12.37
C ILE A 354 -13.20 9.29 11.21
N SER A 355 -11.93 9.61 11.49
CA SER A 355 -10.88 9.71 10.47
C SER A 355 -10.68 8.40 9.71
N SER A 356 -10.70 7.27 10.41
CA SER A 356 -10.53 5.93 9.81
C SER A 356 -11.69 5.57 8.91
N VAL A 357 -12.93 5.85 9.34
CA VAL A 357 -14.14 5.62 8.52
C VAL A 357 -14.13 6.52 7.28
N LEU A 358 -13.82 7.80 7.44
CA LEU A 358 -13.72 8.73 6.31
C LEU A 358 -12.65 8.27 5.30
N ARG A 359 -11.47 7.86 5.79
CA ARG A 359 -10.41 7.32 4.93
C ARG A 359 -10.83 6.02 4.26
N PHE A 360 -11.49 5.12 4.97
CA PHE A 360 -11.97 3.86 4.42
C PHE A 360 -12.97 4.11 3.27
N VAL A 361 -13.98 4.95 3.50
CA VAL A 361 -14.98 5.29 2.48
C VAL A 361 -14.34 5.98 1.28
N ALA A 362 -13.46 6.94 1.50
CA ALA A 362 -12.75 7.63 0.42
C ALA A 362 -11.86 6.67 -0.40
N THR A 363 -11.14 5.77 0.28
CA THR A 363 -10.24 4.80 -0.38
C THR A 363 -11.04 3.78 -1.19
N VAL A 364 -12.09 3.20 -0.62
CA VAL A 364 -12.96 2.24 -1.33
C VAL A 364 -13.65 2.91 -2.51
N GLY A 365 -14.16 4.14 -2.34
CA GLY A 365 -14.75 4.90 -3.43
C GLY A 365 -13.76 5.18 -4.56
N ASN A 366 -12.55 5.63 -4.24
CA ASN A 366 -11.51 5.90 -5.22
C ASN A 366 -11.08 4.62 -5.95
N GLN A 367 -10.76 3.55 -5.22
CA GLN A 367 -10.35 2.28 -5.80
C GLN A 367 -11.48 1.67 -6.66
N GLY A 368 -12.73 1.74 -6.20
CA GLY A 368 -13.90 1.31 -6.98
C GLY A 368 -14.04 2.05 -8.32
N LEU A 369 -13.80 3.36 -8.32
CA LEU A 369 -13.77 4.17 -9.54
C LEU A 369 -12.63 3.74 -10.47
N VAL A 370 -11.44 3.51 -9.92
CA VAL A 370 -10.27 3.03 -10.68
C VAL A 370 -10.55 1.67 -11.33
N PHE A 371 -11.12 0.70 -10.59
CA PHE A 371 -11.47 -0.60 -11.17
C PHE A 371 -12.51 -0.46 -12.29
N THR A 372 -13.54 0.37 -12.08
CA THR A 372 -14.61 0.60 -13.07
C THR A 372 -14.11 1.38 -14.29
N SER A 373 -13.06 2.19 -14.16
CA SER A 373 -12.53 3.01 -15.25
C SER A 373 -12.07 2.18 -16.45
N SER A 374 -11.62 0.95 -16.21
CA SER A 374 -11.23 0.02 -17.26
C SER A 374 -12.40 -0.41 -18.16
N SER A 375 -13.63 -0.40 -17.63
CA SER A 375 -14.85 -0.77 -18.37
C SER A 375 -15.44 0.36 -19.22
N LEU A 376 -14.87 1.58 -19.17
CA LEU A 376 -15.40 2.75 -19.90
C LEU A 376 -15.26 2.65 -21.42
N THR A 377 -14.31 1.84 -21.90
CA THR A 377 -14.02 1.68 -23.32
C THR A 377 -13.74 0.22 -23.64
N ASP A 378 -13.96 -0.19 -24.89
CA ASP A 378 -13.65 -1.56 -25.34
C ASP A 378 -12.16 -1.93 -25.15
N ASN A 379 -11.26 -0.94 -25.14
CA ASN A 379 -9.84 -1.15 -24.86
C ASN A 379 -9.52 -0.84 -23.39
N PHE A 380 -9.17 -1.88 -22.63
CA PHE A 380 -8.82 -1.82 -21.21
C PHE A 380 -7.80 -0.70 -20.88
N TYR A 381 -6.68 -0.63 -21.60
CA TYR A 381 -5.60 0.32 -21.32
C TYR A 381 -6.01 1.77 -21.60
N LEU A 382 -6.83 2.00 -22.63
CA LEU A 382 -7.34 3.32 -22.98
C LEU A 382 -8.31 3.83 -21.91
N GLY A 383 -9.26 2.99 -21.49
CA GLY A 383 -10.24 3.33 -20.46
C GLY A 383 -9.59 3.67 -19.14
N TYR A 384 -8.65 2.83 -18.69
CA TYR A 384 -7.87 3.05 -17.48
C TYR A 384 -7.06 4.36 -17.53
N SER A 385 -6.40 4.63 -18.66
CA SER A 385 -5.58 5.84 -18.83
C SER A 385 -6.44 7.11 -18.82
N LEU A 386 -7.59 7.09 -19.50
CA LEU A 386 -8.53 8.21 -19.50
C LEU A 386 -9.12 8.46 -18.12
N GLY A 387 -9.51 7.40 -17.40
CA GLY A 387 -9.98 7.50 -16.02
C GLY A 387 -8.96 8.17 -15.10
N THR A 388 -7.70 7.72 -15.19
CA THR A 388 -6.60 8.30 -14.40
C THR A 388 -6.31 9.76 -14.77
N LEU A 389 -6.37 10.12 -16.05
CA LEU A 389 -6.12 11.50 -16.51
C LEU A 389 -7.14 12.50 -15.97
N VAL A 390 -8.38 12.08 -15.73
CA VAL A 390 -9.44 12.92 -15.14
C VAL A 390 -9.14 13.26 -13.67
N GLU A 391 -8.34 12.46 -12.98
CA GLU A 391 -8.02 12.70 -11.56
C GLU A 391 -7.02 13.85 -11.34
N TYR A 392 -6.16 14.15 -12.33
CA TYR A 392 -5.19 15.25 -12.27
C TYR A 392 -5.85 16.62 -12.05
N PRO A 393 -6.81 17.07 -12.89
CA PRO A 393 -7.48 18.35 -12.67
C PRO A 393 -8.31 18.36 -11.39
N ALA A 394 -8.89 17.23 -10.96
CA ALA A 394 -9.61 17.14 -9.69
C ALA A 394 -8.68 17.39 -8.49
N THR A 395 -7.48 16.80 -8.49
CA THR A 395 -6.47 17.00 -7.44
C THR A 395 -5.93 18.42 -7.43
N LEU A 396 -5.69 18.99 -8.62
CA LEU A 396 -5.27 20.38 -8.74
C LEU A 396 -6.33 21.34 -8.19
N LEU A 397 -7.60 21.11 -8.52
CA LEU A 397 -8.71 21.92 -8.04
C LEU A 397 -8.86 21.79 -6.52
N PHE A 398 -8.73 20.59 -5.97
CA PHE A 398 -8.70 20.38 -4.52
C PHE A 398 -7.58 21.17 -3.84
N TYR A 399 -6.36 21.12 -4.38
CA TYR A 399 -5.23 21.88 -3.86
C TYR A 399 -5.48 23.40 -3.86
N LEU A 400 -6.10 23.92 -4.93
CA LEU A 400 -6.45 25.35 -5.08
C LEU A 400 -7.62 25.81 -4.21
N VAL A 401 -8.46 24.89 -3.72
CA VAL A 401 -9.60 25.22 -2.84
C VAL A 401 -9.19 25.16 -1.37
N VAL A 402 -8.25 24.27 -1.03
CA VAL A 402 -7.79 24.07 0.35
C VAL A 402 -6.70 25.06 0.76
N ASN A 403 -5.90 25.56 -0.19
CA ASN A 403 -4.91 26.64 0.01
C ASN A 403 -5.37 27.93 -0.64
#